data_AF-A0A3C0CV94-F1
#
_entry.id   AF-A0A3C0CV94-F1
#
_cell.length_a   1.000
_cell.length_b   1.000
_cell.length_c   1.000
_cell.angle_alpha   90.00
_cell.angle_beta   90.00
_cell.angle_gamma   90.00
#
_symmetry.space_group_name_H-M   'P 1'
#
loop_
_entity.id
_entity.type
_entity.pdbx_description
1 polymer ?
#
loop_
_entity_poly.entity_id
_entity_poly.type
_entity_poly.pdbx_seq_one_letter_code
_entity_poly.pdbx_strand_id
1 'polypeptide(L)' 'DTSNDASAPGEVEQADSHGIRVRAGRGSVLLIEVQPEGKKRMHAAEFARGHQITTSGYQITKDKHHNQLI' A
#
# COMPACT_ATOMS: atom_id res chain seq x y z
N ASP A 1 -24.73 -10.09 -0.65
CA ASP A 1 -23.43 -9.48 -0.92
C ASP A 1 -22.81 -9.19 0.42
N THR A 2 -22.01 -10.13 0.93
CA THR A 2 -21.52 -10.14 2.30
C THR A 2 -20.00 -10.21 2.24
N SER A 3 -19.38 -9.12 1.80
CA SER A 3 -17.95 -8.93 1.96
C SER A 3 -17.74 -8.22 3.28
N ASN A 4 -17.26 -8.99 4.26
CA ASN A 4 -16.69 -8.52 5.50
C ASN A 4 -15.62 -7.46 5.21
N ASP A 5 -16.02 -6.19 5.20
CA ASP A 5 -15.16 -5.01 5.05
C ASP A 5 -14.42 -4.79 6.37
N ALA A 6 -13.48 -5.69 6.67
CA ALA A 6 -12.70 -5.66 7.89
C ALA A 6 -11.75 -4.44 7.98
N SER A 7 -11.66 -3.62 6.93
CA SER A 7 -10.86 -2.41 6.87
C SER A 7 -11.72 -1.18 6.70
N ALA A 8 -11.54 -0.19 7.57
CA ALA A 8 -12.23 1.09 7.48
C ALA A 8 -11.71 1.92 6.29
N PRO A 9 -12.55 2.80 5.70
CA PRO A 9 -12.09 3.79 4.73
C PRO A 9 -10.92 4.61 5.27
N GLY A 10 -9.86 4.75 4.48
CA GLY A 10 -8.61 5.39 4.88
C GLY A 10 -7.52 4.43 5.35
N GLU A 11 -7.82 3.14 5.52
CA GLU A 11 -6.80 2.14 5.82
C GLU A 11 -5.98 1.75 4.58
N VAL A 12 -4.67 1.57 4.78
CA VAL A 12 -3.76 1.06 3.75
C VAL A 12 -3.90 -0.46 3.65
N GLU A 13 -4.35 -0.94 2.49
CA GLU A 13 -4.47 -2.36 2.17
C GLU A 13 -3.14 -2.95 1.72
N GLN A 14 -2.37 -2.20 0.95
CA GLN A 14 -1.10 -2.66 0.35
C GLN A 14 -0.18 -1.48 0.04
N ALA A 15 1.12 -1.68 0.20
CA ALA A 15 2.14 -0.78 -0.31
C ALA A 15 3.21 -1.61 -1.03
N ASP A 16 3.32 -1.45 -2.35
CA ASP A 16 4.26 -2.19 -3.19
C ASP A 16 4.90 -1.28 -4.26
N SER A 17 5.62 -1.88 -5.21
CA SER A 17 6.30 -1.14 -6.29
C SER A 17 5.34 -0.37 -7.22
N HIS A 18 4.06 -0.76 -7.29
CA HIS A 18 3.04 -0.08 -8.08
C HIS A 18 2.44 1.12 -7.34
N GLY A 19 2.57 1.20 -6.02
CA GLY A 19 2.11 2.33 -5.21
C GLY A 19 1.47 1.93 -3.90
N ILE A 20 0.59 2.79 -3.38
CA ILE A 20 -0.09 2.59 -2.09
C ILE A 20 -1.59 2.42 -2.36
N ARG A 21 -2.16 1.27 -2.01
CA ARG A 21 -3.59 1.00 -2.12
C ARG A 21 -4.28 1.28 -0.79
N VAL A 22 -5.31 2.12 -0.83
CA VAL A 22 -6.08 2.56 0.34
C VAL A 22 -7.55 2.19 0.14
N ARG A 23 -8.17 1.64 1.19
CA ARG A 23 -9.60 1.35 1.21
C ARG A 23 -10.39 2.65 1.14
N ALA A 24 -11.36 2.73 0.23
CA ALA A 24 -12.33 3.82 0.18
C ALA A 24 -13.68 3.34 0.73
N GLY A 25 -14.66 4.25 0.83
CA GLY A 25 -16.03 3.91 1.25
C GLY A 25 -16.65 2.77 0.42
N ARG A 26 -16.24 2.63 -0.85
CA ARG A 26 -16.50 1.46 -1.68
C ARG A 26 -15.30 1.22 -2.59
N GLY A 27 -14.78 -0.01 -2.62
CA GLY A 27 -13.57 -0.35 -3.38
C GLY A 27 -12.30 0.29 -2.81
N SER A 28 -11.27 0.47 -3.63
CA SER A 28 -9.99 1.02 -3.20
C SER A 28 -9.39 2.01 -4.21
N VAL A 29 -8.56 2.92 -3.68
CA VAL A 29 -7.82 3.93 -4.43
C VAL A 29 -6.35 3.54 -4.45
N LEU A 30 -5.72 3.54 -5.62
CA LEU A 30 -4.29 3.31 -5.78
C LEU A 30 -3.58 4.65 -5.99
N LEU A 31 -2.74 5.03 -5.03
CA LEU A 31 -1.85 6.19 -5.12
C LEU A 31 -0.59 5.79 -5.89
N ILE A 32 -0.39 6.41 -7.05
CA ILE A 32 0.82 6.24 -7.88
C ILE A 32 1.87 7.29 -7.54
N GLU A 33 1.43 8.53 -7.28
CA GLU A 33 2.28 9.64 -6.87
C GLU A 33 1.75 10.30 -5.60
N VAL A 34 2.66 10.77 -4.76
CA VAL A 34 2.36 11.50 -3.53
C VAL A 34 3.26 12.73 -3.42
N GLN A 35 2.78 13.75 -2.70
CA GLN A 35 3.56 14.93 -2.38
C GLN A 35 3.62 15.09 -0.87
N PRO A 36 4.75 14.73 -0.23
CA PRO A 36 4.96 15.06 1.17
C PRO A 36 5.02 16.58 1.36
N GLU A 37 4.62 17.05 2.53
CA GLU A 37 4.62 18.47 2.85
C GLU A 37 6.02 19.09 2.64
N GLY A 38 6.07 20.22 1.93
CA GLY A 38 7.33 20.91 1.62
C GLY A 38 8.27 20.19 0.64
N LYS A 39 7.88 19.03 0.07
CA LYS A 39 8.68 18.28 -0.90
C LYS A 39 8.04 18.30 -2.30
N LYS A 40 8.83 17.88 -3.30
CA LYS A 40 8.34 17.63 -4.66
C LYS A 40 7.46 16.37 -4.68
N ARG A 41 6.56 16.30 -5.66
CA ARG A 41 5.85 15.07 -6.01
C ARG A 41 6.87 13.95 -6.26
N MET A 42 6.55 12.75 -5.79
CA MET A 42 7.37 11.55 -5.95
C MET A 42 6.48 10.30 -6.07
N HIS A 43 7.06 9.20 -6.54
CA HIS A 43 6.36 7.93 -6.66
C HIS A 43 5.93 7.43 -5.28
N ALA A 44 4.70 6.93 -5.15
CA ALA A 44 4.16 6.45 -3.89
C ALA A 44 4.95 5.26 -3.33
N ALA A 45 5.50 4.41 -4.22
CA ALA A 45 6.39 3.32 -3.82
C ALA A 45 7.69 3.82 -3.17
N GLU A 46 8.29 4.89 -3.71
CA GLU A 46 9.50 5.53 -3.12
C GLU A 46 9.17 6.16 -1.77
N PHE A 47 8.01 6.78 -1.66
CA PHE A 47 7.51 7.29 -0.38
C PHE A 47 7.33 6.17 0.65
N ALA A 48 6.69 5.06 0.27
CA ALA A 48 6.46 3.91 1.14
C ALA A 48 7.76 3.23 1.59
N ARG A 49 8.81 3.25 0.76
CA ARG A 49 10.14 2.73 1.11
C ARG A 49 10.85 3.57 2.17
N GLY A 50 10.65 4.89 2.12
CA GLY A 50 11.32 5.85 2.99
C GLY A 50 10.54 6.24 4.26
N HIS A 51 9.26 5.86 4.36
CA HIS A 51 8.37 6.20 5.47
C HIS A 51 7.73 4.94 6.03
N GLN A 52 7.51 4.90 7.34
CA GLN A 52 6.87 3.75 7.98
C GLN A 52 5.38 3.75 7.65
N ILE A 53 4.99 2.97 6.63
CA ILE A 53 3.59 2.74 6.27
C ILE A 53 3.06 1.59 7.11
N THR A 54 2.08 1.87 7.97
CA THR A 54 1.36 0.84 8.72
C THR A 54 0.18 0.36 7.88
N THR A 55 0.23 -0.90 7.41
CA THR A 55 -0.92 -1.55 6.78
C THR A 55 -1.75 -2.26 7.84
N SER A 56 -3.07 -2.19 7.69
CA SER A 56 -4.01 -2.94 8.53
C SER A 56 -4.06 -4.42 8.12
N GLY A 57 -3.82 -4.69 6.83
CA GLY A 57 -3.61 -6.04 6.29
C GLY A 57 -2.14 -6.44 6.33
N TYR A 58 -1.84 -7.53 7.03
CA TYR A 58 -0.60 -8.33 7.04
C TYR A 58 0.56 -7.79 6.17
N GLN A 59 1.58 -7.23 6.82
CA GLN A 59 2.83 -6.82 6.20
C GLN A 59 3.62 -8.02 5.66
N ILE A 60 3.39 -8.41 4.41
CA ILE A 60 4.38 -9.17 3.63
C ILE A 60 5.41 -8.19 3.07
N THR A 61 6.37 -7.80 3.89
CA THR A 61 7.60 -7.22 3.35
C THR A 61 8.80 -7.66 4.18
N LYS A 62 9.34 -8.82 3.80
CA LYS A 62 10.77 -9.15 3.85
C LYS A 62 11.10 -10.17 2.76
N ASP A 63 11.55 -9.64 1.64
CA ASP A 63 12.61 -10.14 0.75
C ASP A 63 13.20 -11.53 1.12
N LYS A 64 12.96 -12.55 0.29
CA LYS A 64 13.95 -13.61 0.02
C LYS A 64 13.78 -14.11 -1.42
N HIS A 65 14.84 -13.97 -2.19
CA HIS A 65 15.17 -14.92 -3.26
C HIS A 65 14.76 -16.33 -2.83
N HIS A 66 13.95 -17.03 -3.62
CA HIS A 66 13.93 -18.50 -3.85
C HIS A 66 12.71 -18.75 -4.75
N ASN A 67 12.94 -18.79 -6.05
CA ASN A 67 13.03 -20.04 -6.82
C ASN A 67 11.65 -20.71 -6.95
N GLN A 68 11.03 -20.50 -8.12
CA GLN A 68 10.14 -21.49 -8.71
C GLN A 68 10.78 -22.86 -8.52
N LEU A 69 10.13 -23.83 -7.89
CA LEU A 69 10.25 -25.22 -8.29
C LEU A 69 9.06 -26.02 -7.75
N ILE A 70 8.47 -26.75 -8.72
CA ILE A 70 7.56 -27.92 -8.68
C ILE A 70 6.19 -27.79 -8.02
#